data_AF-A0A7C7U9C9-F1
#
_entry.id   AF-A0A7C7U9C9-F1
#
_cell.length_a   1.000
_cell.length_b   1.000
_cell.length_c   1.000
_cell.angle_alpha   90.00
_cell.angle_beta   90.00
_cell.angle_gamma   90.00
#
_symmetry.space_group_name_H-M   'P 1'
#
loop_
_entity.id
_entity.type
_entity.pdbx_description
1 polymer ?
#
loop_
_entity_poly.entity_id
_entity_poly.type
_entity_poly.pdbx_seq_one_letter_code
_entity_poly.pdbx_strand_id
1 'polypeptide(L)'
;MARINLTESEKNEIIDLIKQGKPLPKEYIYKLYADDEDVFLFWNGRNETVTNAVLPFHSIEHIDEPRKEIEPQQITMFDTTGRQLKGWTNKLIWGDNRLILSSLVNGPMQEEIEKQGGLKLIYIDPPFAVGADFSYNITVNGEDVTKQQSIIEE
;
A
#
# COMPACT_ATOMS: atom_id res chain seq x y z
N MET A 1 -26.26 -17.05 -21.14
CA MET A 1 -26.58 -15.87 -20.32
C MET A 1 -26.59 -16.32 -18.87
N ALA A 2 -25.77 -15.72 -18.02
CA ALA A 2 -25.84 -15.96 -16.58
C ALA A 2 -27.27 -15.63 -16.10
N ARG A 3 -27.89 -16.55 -15.36
CA ARG A 3 -29.23 -16.35 -14.83
C ARG A 3 -29.10 -15.83 -13.41
N ILE A 4 -29.63 -14.64 -13.19
CA ILE A 4 -29.73 -14.04 -11.86
C ILE A 4 -30.54 -14.98 -10.95
N ASN A 5 -29.96 -15.38 -9.83
CA ASN A 5 -30.56 -16.32 -8.88
C ASN A 5 -31.52 -15.59 -7.91
N LEU A 6 -32.58 -15.00 -8.47
CA LEU A 6 -33.62 -14.29 -7.71
C LEU A 6 -35.00 -14.87 -8.04
N THR A 7 -35.82 -15.05 -7.02
CA THR A 7 -37.26 -15.30 -7.18
C THR A 7 -37.98 -14.05 -7.70
N GLU A 8 -39.17 -14.21 -8.29
CA GLU A 8 -39.96 -13.07 -8.78
C GLU A 8 -40.37 -12.10 -7.65
N SER A 9 -40.59 -12.60 -6.44
CA SER A 9 -40.89 -11.76 -5.28
C SER A 9 -39.70 -10.86 -4.92
N GLU A 10 -38.50 -11.44 -4.85
CA GLU A 10 -37.28 -10.71 -4.51
C GLU A 10 -36.94 -9.66 -5.58
N LYS A 11 -37.18 -9.97 -6.86
CA LYS A 11 -37.02 -8.98 -7.95
C LYS A 11 -37.92 -7.76 -7.74
N ASN A 12 -39.20 -7.99 -7.44
CA ASN A 12 -40.15 -6.89 -7.23
C ASN A 12 -39.79 -6.05 -6.01
N GLU A 13 -39.36 -6.69 -4.92
CA GLU A 13 -38.92 -6.01 -3.70
C GLU A 13 -37.68 -5.14 -3.94
N ILE A 14 -36.66 -5.66 -4.62
CA ILE A 14 -35.47 -4.89 -5.02
C ILE A 14 -35.86 -3.67 -5.86
N ILE A 15 -36.74 -3.86 -6.85
CA ILE A 15 -37.22 -2.78 -7.73
C ILE A 15 -37.95 -1.70 -6.92
N ASP A 16 -38.81 -2.08 -5.98
CA ASP A 16 -39.57 -1.13 -5.17
C ASP A 16 -38.69 -0.35 -4.21
N LEU A 17 -37.68 -0.98 -3.61
CA LEU A 17 -36.68 -0.31 -2.77
C LEU A 17 -35.90 0.74 -3.58
N ILE A 18 -35.44 0.37 -4.79
CA ILE A 18 -34.74 1.29 -5.70
C ILE A 18 -35.64 2.48 -6.08
N LYS A 19 -36.90 2.23 -6.46
CA LYS A 19 -37.86 3.29 -6.81
C LYS A 19 -38.15 4.24 -5.65
N GLN A 20 -38.15 3.74 -4.42
CA GLN A 20 -38.34 4.54 -3.21
C GLN A 20 -37.06 5.25 -2.75
N GLY A 21 -35.93 5.05 -3.42
CA GLY A 21 -34.63 5.58 -3.02
C GLY A 21 -34.11 5.02 -1.70
N LYS A 22 -34.57 3.82 -1.31
CA LYS A 22 -34.15 3.13 -0.08
C LYS A 22 -32.94 2.24 -0.35
N PRO A 23 -32.05 2.06 0.64
CA PRO A 23 -30.91 1.15 0.51
C PRO A 23 -31.39 -0.29 0.34
N LEU A 24 -30.64 -1.07 -0.45
CA LEU A 24 -30.89 -2.49 -0.62
C LEU A 24 -30.31 -3.29 0.57
N PRO A 25 -31.06 -4.28 1.09
CA PRO A 25 -30.53 -5.27 2.02
C PRO A 25 -29.31 -6.01 1.45
N LYS A 26 -28.34 -6.36 2.32
CA LYS A 26 -27.08 -6.99 1.92
C LYS A 26 -27.29 -8.35 1.27
N GLU A 27 -28.38 -9.02 1.61
CA GLU A 27 -28.72 -10.34 1.07
C GLU A 27 -29.09 -10.35 -0.42
N TYR A 28 -29.45 -9.20 -1.00
CA TYR A 28 -29.68 -9.14 -2.45
C TYR A 28 -28.40 -8.90 -3.23
N ILE A 29 -27.36 -8.34 -2.60
CA ILE A 29 -26.11 -7.99 -3.27
C ILE A 29 -25.46 -9.26 -3.85
N TYR A 30 -25.38 -10.35 -3.10
CA TYR A 30 -24.76 -11.59 -3.58
C TYR A 30 -25.53 -12.27 -4.72
N LYS A 31 -26.87 -12.12 -4.75
CA LYS A 31 -27.72 -12.71 -5.80
C LYS A 31 -27.68 -11.94 -7.13
N LEU A 32 -27.22 -10.70 -7.10
CA LEU A 32 -27.15 -9.80 -8.26
C LEU A 32 -25.84 -9.94 -9.06
N TYR A 33 -24.81 -10.58 -8.51
CA TYR A 33 -23.56 -10.85 -9.23
C TYR A 33 -23.70 -12.05 -10.16
N ALA A 34 -22.99 -12.00 -11.29
CA ALA A 34 -23.07 -13.01 -12.35
C ALA A 34 -22.23 -14.27 -12.05
N ASP A 35 -21.26 -14.15 -11.14
CA ASP A 35 -20.32 -15.21 -10.79
C ASP A 35 -20.70 -15.83 -9.43
N ASP A 36 -20.68 -17.15 -9.34
CA ASP A 36 -20.83 -17.93 -8.11
C ASP A 36 -19.52 -17.90 -7.30
N GLU A 37 -18.95 -16.72 -7.01
CA GLU A 37 -17.88 -16.70 -6.00
C GLU A 37 -18.51 -16.83 -4.61
N ASP A 38 -18.12 -17.88 -3.91
CA ASP A 38 -18.76 -18.30 -2.66
C ASP A 38 -18.59 -17.29 -1.50
N VAL A 39 -17.64 -16.35 -1.58
CA VAL A 39 -17.35 -15.38 -0.51
C VAL A 39 -16.86 -14.04 -1.06
N PHE A 40 -17.57 -12.96 -0.75
CA PHE A 40 -17.16 -11.57 -1.02
C PHE A 40 -17.01 -10.77 0.28
N LEU A 41 -15.89 -10.03 0.42
CA LEU A 41 -15.71 -9.06 1.51
C LEU A 41 -16.23 -7.67 1.09
N PHE A 42 -17.37 -7.25 1.62
CA PHE A 42 -17.94 -5.94 1.29
C PHE A 42 -17.77 -4.93 2.43
N TRP A 43 -17.32 -3.72 2.11
CA TRP A 43 -17.28 -2.59 3.03
C TRP A 43 -17.57 -1.28 2.30
N ASN A 44 -18.11 -0.29 3.03
CA ASN A 44 -18.42 1.02 2.46
C ASN A 44 -17.13 1.73 2.04
N GLY A 45 -17.12 2.29 0.83
CA GLY A 45 -15.95 2.97 0.28
C GLY A 45 -14.91 2.02 -0.34
N ARG A 46 -15.18 0.71 -0.44
CA ARG A 46 -14.37 -0.20 -1.26
C ARG A 46 -14.26 0.36 -2.68
N ASN A 47 -13.02 0.51 -3.15
CA ASN A 47 -12.72 0.93 -4.50
C ASN A 47 -11.74 -0.07 -5.11
N GLU A 48 -12.04 -0.54 -6.31
CA GLU A 48 -11.21 -1.49 -7.07
C GLU A 48 -10.37 -0.79 -8.15
N THR A 49 -10.42 0.54 -8.20
CA THR A 49 -9.65 1.34 -9.14
C THR A 49 -8.17 1.14 -8.87
N VAL A 50 -7.49 0.50 -9.81
CA VAL A 50 -6.04 0.36 -9.81
C VAL A 50 -5.42 1.68 -10.28
N THR A 51 -4.45 2.18 -9.52
CA THR A 51 -3.68 3.36 -9.92
C THR A 51 -2.65 2.96 -10.97
N ASN A 52 -2.71 3.57 -12.15
CA ASN A 52 -1.78 3.38 -13.27
C ASN A 52 -1.08 4.70 -13.63
N ALA A 53 -0.36 5.26 -12.67
CA ALA A 53 0.43 6.47 -12.84
C ALA A 53 1.90 6.09 -13.03
N VAL A 54 2.51 6.59 -14.10
CA VAL A 54 3.95 6.46 -14.35
C VAL A 54 4.61 7.79 -14.09
N LEU A 55 5.28 7.92 -12.95
CA LEU A 55 6.01 9.11 -12.55
C LEU A 55 7.52 8.89 -12.68
N PRO A 56 8.30 9.91 -13.09
CA PRO A 56 9.75 9.81 -13.12
C PRO A 56 10.31 9.79 -11.69
N PHE A 57 11.25 8.89 -11.43
CA PHE A 57 12.03 8.91 -10.19
C PHE A 57 13.10 9.99 -10.28
N HIS A 58 12.99 10.99 -9.40
CA HIS A 58 14.05 11.98 -9.21
C HIS A 58 15.06 11.42 -8.21
N SER A 59 16.30 11.22 -8.65
CA SER A 59 17.37 10.72 -7.80
C SER A 59 18.09 11.90 -7.14
N ILE A 60 17.96 12.03 -5.82
CA ILE A 60 18.73 12.96 -5.01
C ILE A 60 19.86 12.15 -4.37
N GLU A 61 20.93 11.97 -5.13
CA GLU A 61 22.21 11.35 -4.71
C GLU A 61 22.19 9.84 -4.35
N HIS A 62 23.34 9.21 -4.59
CA HIS A 62 23.61 7.81 -4.25
C HIS A 62 23.90 7.77 -2.75
N ILE A 63 23.19 6.93 -1.97
CA ILE A 63 23.54 6.72 -0.57
C ILE A 63 24.89 5.99 -0.56
N ASP A 64 25.96 6.68 -0.18
CA ASP A 64 27.30 6.12 -0.08
C ASP A 64 27.33 4.88 0.83
N GLU A 65 28.05 3.86 0.37
CA GLU A 65 28.21 2.56 1.01
C GLU A 65 28.78 2.65 2.45
N PRO A 66 28.51 1.66 3.32
CA PRO A 66 29.14 1.60 4.64
C PRO A 66 30.67 1.55 4.51
N ARG A 67 31.33 2.36 5.34
CA ARG A 67 32.79 2.45 5.46
C ARG A 67 33.38 1.04 5.61
N LYS A 68 34.27 0.62 4.68
CA LYS A 68 35.11 -0.57 4.88
C LYS A 68 35.79 -0.47 6.23
N GLU A 69 35.57 -1.46 7.11
CA GLU A 69 36.44 -1.61 8.27
C GLU A 69 37.88 -1.68 7.78
N ILE A 70 38.76 -0.97 8.50
CA ILE A 70 40.15 -0.80 8.14
C ILE A 70 40.84 -2.16 8.29
N GLU A 71 40.95 -2.92 7.20
CA GLU A 71 41.95 -3.99 7.16
C GLU A 71 43.33 -3.38 6.92
N PRO A 72 44.35 -3.75 7.74
CA PRO A 72 45.67 -3.17 7.62
C PRO A 72 46.38 -3.70 6.37
N GLN A 73 46.58 -2.79 5.41
CA GLN A 73 47.66 -2.77 4.42
C GLN A 73 47.85 -4.01 3.53
N GLN A 74 47.48 -3.85 2.25
CA GLN A 74 48.39 -4.20 1.15
C GLN A 74 48.08 -3.34 -0.09
N ILE A 75 49.11 -2.62 -0.54
CA ILE A 75 49.10 -1.73 -1.70
C ILE A 75 48.92 -2.60 -2.96
N THR A 76 47.74 -2.59 -3.54
CA THR A 76 47.55 -2.99 -4.94
C THR A 76 47.61 -1.73 -5.80
N MET A 77 48.45 -1.75 -6.84
CA MET A 77 48.56 -0.69 -7.86
C MET A 77 47.34 -0.68 -8.82
N PHE A 78 46.16 -1.03 -8.30
CA PHE A 78 44.88 -1.02 -8.98
C PHE A 78 43.91 -0.25 -8.10
N ASP A 79 43.54 0.94 -8.58
CA ASP A 79 42.52 1.86 -8.08
C ASP A 79 41.80 1.46 -6.77
N THR A 80 42.36 1.93 -5.66
CA THR A 80 41.82 1.78 -4.30
C THR A 80 40.88 2.92 -3.91
N THR A 81 40.49 3.78 -4.85
CA THR A 81 39.43 4.76 -4.60
C THR A 81 38.10 4.13 -4.98
N GLY A 82 37.10 4.25 -4.08
CA GLY A 82 35.78 3.63 -4.17
C GLY A 82 35.01 4.00 -5.45
N ARG A 83 35.44 3.45 -6.58
CA ARG A 83 34.84 3.61 -7.88
C ARG A 83 33.48 2.94 -7.81
N GLN A 84 32.44 3.78 -7.81
CA GLN A 84 31.06 3.51 -8.20
C GLN A 84 30.85 2.04 -8.60
N LEU A 85 30.18 1.25 -7.75
CA LEU A 85 29.63 -0.02 -8.19
C LEU A 85 28.68 0.28 -9.36
N LYS A 86 29.17 0.04 -10.58
CA LYS A 86 28.34 0.07 -11.79
C LYS A 86 27.42 -1.14 -11.72
N GLY A 87 26.19 -0.95 -11.24
CA GLY A 87 25.24 -2.05 -11.11
C GLY A 87 23.97 -1.68 -10.34
N TRP A 88 23.12 -2.68 -10.13
CA TRP A 88 21.94 -2.58 -9.28
C TRP A 88 22.35 -2.49 -7.82
N THR A 89 21.91 -1.43 -7.14
CA THR A 89 22.19 -1.15 -5.73
C THR A 89 20.90 -0.95 -4.95
N ASN A 90 21.01 -0.87 -3.63
CA ASN A 90 19.88 -0.55 -2.76
C ASN A 90 19.31 0.83 -3.11
N LYS A 91 17.99 0.94 -3.24
CA LYS A 91 17.30 2.18 -3.58
C LYS A 91 16.41 2.60 -2.42
N LEU A 92 16.57 3.86 -2.00
CA LEU A 92 15.65 4.52 -1.07
C LEU A 92 14.77 5.48 -1.89
N ILE A 93 13.46 5.31 -1.83
CA ILE A 93 12.49 6.09 -2.61
C ILE A 93 11.54 6.80 -1.64
N TRP A 94 11.38 8.11 -1.79
CA TRP A 94 10.55 8.94 -0.91
C TRP A 94 9.32 9.44 -1.67
N GLY A 95 8.15 9.33 -1.05
CA GLY A 95 6.88 9.80 -1.62
C GLY A 95 5.69 8.91 -1.26
N ASP A 96 4.56 9.18 -1.91
CA ASP A 96 3.34 8.38 -1.77
C ASP A 96 3.55 6.96 -2.32
N ASN A 97 3.33 5.97 -1.46
CA ASN A 97 3.59 4.55 -1.69
C ASN A 97 2.79 4.04 -2.89
N ARG A 98 1.53 4.49 -3.06
CA ARG A 98 0.64 4.04 -4.14
C ARG A 98 1.18 4.51 -5.49
N LEU A 99 1.64 5.75 -5.58
CA LEU A 99 2.22 6.29 -6.81
C LEU A 99 3.59 5.69 -7.13
N ILE A 100 4.43 5.48 -6.10
CA ILE A 100 5.73 4.82 -6.24
C ILE A 100 5.53 3.40 -6.77
N LEU A 101 4.69 2.59 -6.13
CA LEU A 101 4.44 1.21 -6.56
C LEU A 101 3.85 1.17 -7.98
N SER A 102 2.90 2.06 -8.30
CA SER A 102 2.36 2.18 -9.66
C SER A 102 3.45 2.48 -10.70
N SER A 103 4.42 3.34 -10.36
CA SER A 103 5.54 3.71 -11.23
C SER A 103 6.62 2.63 -11.31
N LEU A 104 6.84 1.85 -10.25
CA LEU A 104 7.75 0.69 -10.28
C LEU A 104 7.20 -0.44 -11.15
N VAL A 105 5.88 -0.63 -11.14
CA VAL A 105 5.20 -1.69 -11.90
C VAL A 105 5.00 -1.32 -13.35
N ASN A 106 4.67 -0.06 -13.66
CA ASN A 106 4.31 0.36 -15.03
C ASN A 106 5.37 1.25 -15.70
N GLY A 107 6.45 1.58 -15.00
CA GLY A 107 7.46 2.55 -15.44
C GLY A 107 8.79 1.93 -15.86
N PRO A 108 9.78 2.76 -16.25
CA PRO A 108 11.03 2.31 -16.86
C PRO A 108 11.91 1.44 -15.93
N MET A 109 11.75 1.57 -14.61
CA MET A 109 12.48 0.74 -13.65
C MET A 109 12.00 -0.71 -13.61
N GLN A 110 10.82 -1.04 -14.16
CA GLN A 110 10.31 -2.41 -14.19
C GLN A 110 11.30 -3.34 -14.91
N GLU A 111 11.77 -2.94 -16.10
CA GLU A 111 12.73 -3.73 -16.88
C GLU A 111 14.05 -3.94 -16.14
N GLU A 112 14.51 -2.94 -15.38
CA GLU A 112 15.72 -3.06 -14.57
C GLU A 112 15.54 -4.08 -13.45
N ILE A 113 14.39 -4.04 -12.76
CA ILE A 113 14.04 -5.02 -11.71
C ILE A 113 13.99 -6.43 -12.29
N GLU A 114 13.35 -6.62 -13.44
CA GLU A 114 13.25 -7.92 -14.12
C GLU A 114 14.63 -8.45 -14.56
N LYS A 115 15.50 -7.60 -15.10
CA LYS A 115 16.89 -7.96 -15.47
C LYS A 115 17.72 -8.40 -14.25
N GLN A 116 17.36 -7.99 -13.04
CA GLN A 116 17.99 -8.39 -11.78
C GLN A 116 17.32 -9.61 -11.12
N GLY A 117 16.37 -10.25 -11.80
CA GLY A 117 15.67 -11.44 -11.32
C GLY A 117 14.39 -11.15 -10.54
N GLY A 118 13.85 -9.93 -10.64
CA GLY A 118 12.56 -9.57 -10.09
C GLY A 118 12.55 -9.37 -8.57
N LEU A 119 11.34 -9.22 -8.01
CA LEU A 119 11.12 -9.07 -6.58
C LEU A 119 10.92 -10.44 -5.92
N LYS A 120 11.70 -10.73 -4.89
CA LYS A 120 11.66 -12.03 -4.19
C LYS A 120 10.90 -12.00 -2.86
N LEU A 121 10.89 -10.84 -2.20
CA LEU A 121 10.28 -10.66 -0.89
C LEU A 121 9.78 -9.23 -0.76
N ILE A 122 8.55 -9.09 -0.25
CA ILE A 122 7.99 -7.82 0.22
C ILE A 122 7.80 -7.96 1.72
N TYR A 123 8.36 -7.03 2.48
CA TYR A 123 8.04 -6.85 3.88
C TYR A 123 7.39 -5.47 4.04
N ILE A 124 6.23 -5.44 4.69
CA ILE A 124 5.52 -4.21 5.04
C ILE A 124 5.06 -4.32 6.48
N ASP A 125 5.09 -3.17 7.17
CA ASP A 125 4.54 -2.98 8.51
C ASP A 125 3.54 -1.81 8.43
N PRO A 126 2.33 -2.02 7.87
CA PRO A 126 1.34 -0.96 7.74
C PRO A 126 0.78 -0.58 9.12
N PRO A 127 0.25 0.64 9.29
CA PRO A 127 -0.37 1.04 10.55
C PRO A 127 -1.53 0.11 10.89
N PHE A 128 -1.61 -0.31 12.15
CA PHE A 128 -2.69 -1.20 12.60
C PHE A 128 -3.93 -0.39 12.93
N ALA A 129 -5.09 -0.81 12.41
CA ALA A 129 -6.38 -0.21 12.76
C ALA A 129 -6.85 -0.66 14.16
N VAL A 130 -6.06 -0.36 15.20
CA VAL A 130 -6.31 -0.80 16.58
C VAL A 130 -7.48 -0.08 17.24
N GLY A 131 -8.04 0.97 16.62
CA GLY A 131 -9.17 1.73 17.15
C GLY A 131 -8.93 2.28 18.57
N ALA A 132 -7.68 2.26 19.02
CA ALA A 132 -7.30 2.61 20.36
C ALA A 132 -7.26 4.13 20.44
N ASP A 133 -8.22 4.68 21.16
CA ASP A 133 -8.12 6.04 21.65
C ASP A 133 -6.99 6.06 22.69
N PHE A 134 -5.78 6.41 22.25
CA PHE A 134 -4.64 6.64 23.13
C PHE A 134 -4.65 8.05 23.73
N SER A 135 -5.79 8.77 23.65
CA SER A 135 -5.96 9.97 24.44
C SER A 135 -6.24 9.60 25.90
N TYR A 136 -5.54 10.27 26.80
CA TYR A 136 -5.79 10.16 28.23
C TYR A 136 -5.68 11.54 28.87
N ASN A 137 -6.57 11.80 29.83
CA ASN A 137 -6.58 13.04 30.59
C ASN A 137 -5.47 13.00 31.64
N ILE A 138 -4.62 14.02 31.64
CA ILE A 138 -3.51 14.16 32.57
C ILE A 138 -3.66 15.51 33.27
N THR A 139 -3.66 15.53 34.60
CA THR A 139 -3.68 16.77 35.35
C THR A 139 -2.26 17.28 35.55
N VAL A 140 -1.94 18.46 34.99
CA VAL A 140 -0.64 19.12 35.15
C VAL A 140 -0.89 20.48 35.79
N ASN A 141 -0.25 20.75 36.93
CA ASN A 141 -0.39 22.01 37.67
C ASN A 141 -1.84 22.42 38.02
N GLY A 142 -2.74 21.45 38.20
CA GLY A 142 -4.14 21.69 38.53
C GLY A 142 -5.04 21.97 37.33
N GLU A 143 -4.50 21.91 36.11
CA GLU A 143 -5.28 21.95 34.87
C GLU A 143 -5.35 20.56 34.25
N ASP A 144 -6.55 20.13 33.85
CA ASP A 144 -6.75 18.88 33.12
C ASP A 144 -6.42 19.10 31.64
N VAL A 145 -5.40 18.40 31.16
CA VAL A 145 -4.94 18.44 29.77
C VAL A 145 -5.16 17.09 29.13
N THR A 146 -5.85 17.06 27.98
CA THR A 146 -6.00 15.84 27.18
C THR A 146 -4.77 15.68 26.29
N LYS A 147 -3.92 14.69 26.60
CA LYS A 147 -2.79 14.33 25.74
C LYS A 147 -3.35 13.61 24.51
N GLN A 148 -3.05 14.14 23.32
CA GLN A 148 -3.36 13.48 22.06
C GLN A 148 -2.32 12.39 21.75
N GLN A 149 -2.70 11.42 20.93
CA GLN A 149 -1.79 10.37 20.45
C GLN A 149 -0.57 10.99 19.76
N SER A 150 0.62 10.46 20.03
CA SER A 150 1.86 10.89 19.37
C SER A 150 2.19 10.03 18.15
N ILE A 151 3.04 10.53 17.25
CA ILE A 151 3.46 9.85 16.01
C ILE A 151 4.21 8.52 16.29
N ILE A 152 4.80 8.37 17.48
CA ILE A 152 5.49 7.13 17.91
C ILE A 152 4.48 6.08 18.40
N GLU A 153 3.29 6.51 18.80
CA GLU A 153 2.20 5.65 19.28
C GLU A 153 1.17 5.34 18.18
N GLU A 154 1.47 5.73 16.92
CA GLU A 154 0.69 5.39 15.72
C GLU A 154 0.91 3.93 15.27
#